data_AF-A0A370L1D4-F1
#
_entry.id   AF-A0A370L1D4-F1
#
_cell.length_a   1.000
_cell.length_b   1.000
_cell.length_c   1.000
_cell.angle_alpha   90.00
_cell.angle_beta   90.00
_cell.angle_gamma   90.00
#
_symmetry.space_group_name_H-M   'P 1'
#
loop_
_entity.id
_entity.type
_entity.pdbx_description
1 polymer ?
#
loop_
_entity_poly.entity_id
_entity_poly.type
_entity_poly.pdbx_seq_one_letter_code
_entity_poly.pdbx_strand_id
1 'polypeptide(L)'
;MALNIKDSETEKAVRMLARRRGLTLTEAVRQAVHHELDKDELSEEEKERRVAAALARMEALDRKYGIKPAERSMTREEMDDAIGYDENGMW
;
A
#
# COMPACT_ATOMS: atom_id res chain seq x y z
N MET A 1 -0.93 25.68 18.30
CA MET A 1 -2.32 25.40 18.73
C MET A 1 -2.42 23.95 19.16
N ALA A 2 -3.20 23.66 20.21
CA ALA A 2 -3.40 22.30 20.72
C ALA A 2 -4.76 21.76 20.27
N LEU A 3 -4.76 20.60 19.62
CA LEU A 3 -5.97 19.84 19.34
C LEU A 3 -6.22 18.91 20.53
N ASN A 4 -7.37 19.04 21.19
CA ASN A 4 -7.75 18.14 22.28
C ASN A 4 -8.80 17.13 21.79
N ILE A 5 -8.46 15.85 21.84
CA ILE A 5 -9.34 14.75 21.46
C ILE A 5 -9.96 14.19 22.73
N LYS A 6 -11.28 14.33 22.88
CA LYS A 6 -12.00 13.85 24.08
C LYS A 6 -12.38 12.37 24.01
N ASP A 7 -12.28 11.77 22.83
CA ASP A 7 -12.55 10.37 22.60
C ASP A 7 -11.28 9.51 22.81
N SER A 8 -11.38 8.53 23.69
CA SER A 8 -10.24 7.71 24.10
C SER A 8 -9.79 6.71 23.03
N GLU A 9 -10.69 6.29 22.14
CA GLU A 9 -10.38 5.37 21.05
C GLU A 9 -9.57 6.08 19.96
N THR A 10 -10.00 7.28 19.58
CA THR A 10 -9.31 8.14 18.63
C THR A 10 -7.91 8.50 19.14
N GLU A 11 -7.75 8.84 20.42
CA GLU A 11 -6.44 9.10 20.99
C GLU A 11 -5.50 7.89 20.89
N LYS A 12 -6.00 6.68 21.18
CA LYS A 12 -5.24 5.44 21.04
C LYS A 12 -4.84 5.18 19.60
N ALA A 13 -5.74 5.40 18.65
CA ALA A 13 -5.46 5.22 17.22
C ALA A 13 -4.36 6.17 16.74
N VAL A 14 -4.43 7.46 17.11
CA VAL A 14 -3.41 8.46 16.77
C VAL A 14 -2.07 8.12 17.40
N ARG A 15 -2.04 7.71 18.68
CA ARG A 15 -0.82 7.25 19.36
C ARG A 15 -0.20 6.05 18.66
N MET A 16 -1.03 5.12 18.20
CA MET A 16 -0.56 3.93 17.48
C MET A 16 0.03 4.30 16.13
N LEU A 17 -0.62 5.19 15.38
CA LEU A 17 -0.12 5.70 14.10
C LEU A 17 1.23 6.39 14.26
N ALA A 18 1.33 7.28 15.27
CA ALA A 18 2.56 7.98 15.62
C ALA A 18 3.70 7.00 15.93
N ARG A 19 3.45 5.99 16.77
CA ARG A 19 4.46 4.96 17.11
C ARG A 19 4.90 4.15 15.91
N ARG A 20 3.97 3.69 15.06
CA ARG A 20 4.28 2.87 13.88
C ARG A 20 5.12 3.62 12.85
N ARG A 21 4.95 4.94 12.76
CA ARG A 21 5.64 5.79 11.76
C ARG A 21 6.80 6.61 12.33
N GLY A 22 7.06 6.53 13.64
CA GLY A 22 8.11 7.31 14.30
C GLY A 22 7.83 8.82 14.32
N LEU A 23 6.55 9.22 14.34
CA LEU A 23 6.13 10.62 14.27
C LEU A 23 5.69 11.14 15.65
N THR A 24 5.67 12.46 15.82
CA THR A 24 4.96 13.09 16.93
C THR A 24 3.45 12.95 16.75
N LEU A 25 2.67 13.10 17.83
CA LEU A 25 1.21 13.04 17.76
C LEU A 25 0.64 14.05 16.76
N THR A 26 1.15 15.27 16.77
CA THR A 26 0.69 16.33 15.86
C THR A 26 1.03 16.02 14.40
N GLU A 27 2.19 15.44 14.12
CA GLU A 27 2.56 15.00 12.76
C GLU A 27 1.71 13.83 12.29
N ALA A 28 1.43 12.87 13.17
CA ALA A 28 0.56 11.74 12.85
C ALA A 28 -0.87 12.20 12.52
N VAL A 29 -1.42 13.14 13.30
CA VAL A 29 -2.74 13.75 13.02
C VAL A 29 -2.70 14.51 11.70
N ARG A 30 -1.69 15.37 11.50
CA ARG A 30 -1.52 16.14 10.26
C ARG A 30 -1.47 15.21 9.05
N GLN A 31 -0.66 14.16 9.11
CA GLN A 31 -0.50 13.21 8.00
C GLN A 31 -1.80 12.43 7.73
N ALA A 32 -2.51 11.99 8.78
CA ALA A 32 -3.78 11.29 8.62
C ALA A 32 -4.84 12.17 7.96
N VAL A 33 -4.95 13.44 8.39
CA VAL A 33 -5.90 14.41 7.83
C VAL A 33 -5.56 14.71 6.37
N HIS A 34 -4.30 15.01 6.05
CA HIS A 34 -3.90 15.24 4.66
C HIS A 34 -4.14 14.02 3.79
N HIS A 35 -3.80 12.81 4.26
CA HIS A 35 -4.04 11.60 3.49
C HIS A 35 -5.51 11.36 3.17
N GLU A 36 -6.43 11.68 4.09
CA GLU A 36 -7.86 11.53 3.85
C GLU A 36 -8.42 12.63 2.94
N LEU A 37 -7.97 13.88 3.13
CA LEU A 37 -8.35 14.98 2.24
C LEU A 37 -7.79 14.79 0.82
N ASP A 38 -6.55 14.34 0.68
CA ASP A 38 -5.92 14.04 -0.61
C ASP A 38 -6.66 12.92 -1.35
N LYS A 39 -7.30 11.99 -0.64
CA LYS A 39 -8.13 10.94 -1.25
C LYS A 39 -9.45 11.48 -1.81
N ASP A 40 -10.03 12.47 -1.14
CA ASP A 40 -11.26 13.14 -1.54
C ASP A 40 -11.02 14.17 -2.65
N GLU A 41 -9.83 14.79 -2.69
CA GLU A 41 -9.44 15.78 -3.70
C GLU A 41 -9.01 15.15 -5.04
N LEU A 42 -8.66 13.86 -5.07
CA LEU A 42 -8.35 13.18 -6.32
C LEU A 42 -9.63 12.90 -7.10
N SER A 43 -9.89 13.73 -8.11
CA SER A 43 -10.87 13.45 -9.15
C SER A 43 -10.63 12.06 -9.73
N GLU A 44 -11.71 11.35 -10.11
CA GLU A 44 -11.61 10.04 -10.76
C GLU A 44 -10.68 10.08 -11.98
N GLU A 45 -10.64 11.21 -12.71
CA GLU A 45 -9.70 11.44 -13.83
C GLU A 45 -8.22 11.44 -13.39
N GLU A 46 -7.89 11.94 -12.20
CA GLU A 46 -6.52 11.92 -11.69
C GLU A 46 -6.12 10.54 -11.16
N LYS A 47 -7.08 9.79 -10.60
CA LYS A 47 -6.88 8.37 -10.27
C LYS A 47 -6.60 7.57 -11.53
N GLU A 48 -7.40 7.75 -12.59
CA GLU A 48 -7.20 7.12 -13.89
C GLU A 48 -5.84 7.49 -14.50
N ARG A 49 -5.43 8.76 -14.46
CA ARG A 49 -4.10 9.18 -14.93
C ARG A 49 -2.97 8.51 -14.14
N ARG A 50 -3.11 8.38 -12.82
CA ARG A 50 -2.12 7.71 -11.97
C ARG A 50 -2.01 6.23 -12.29
N VAL A 51 -3.14 5.56 -12.46
CA VAL A 51 -3.21 4.14 -12.85
C VAL A 51 -2.59 3.96 -14.24
N ALA A 52 -2.95 4.79 -15.21
CA ALA A 52 -2.36 4.77 -16.55
C ALA A 52 -0.84 4.97 -16.53
N ALA A 53 -0.35 5.92 -15.73
CA ALA A 53 1.08 6.15 -15.56
C ALA A 53 1.80 4.96 -14.89
N ALA A 54 1.16 4.31 -13.93
CA ALA A 54 1.70 3.11 -13.28
C ALA A 54 1.76 1.93 -14.26
N LEU A 55 0.70 1.69 -15.05
CA LEU A 55 0.65 0.67 -16.08
C LEU A 55 1.73 0.89 -17.16
N ALA A 56 1.89 2.12 -17.64
CA ALA A 56 2.93 2.46 -18.62
C ALA A 56 4.35 2.20 -18.08
N ARG A 57 4.58 2.43 -16.78
CA ARG A 57 5.86 2.10 -16.13
C ARG A 57 6.08 0.60 -16.03
N MET A 58 5.04 -0.17 -15.69
CA MET A 58 5.14 -1.64 -15.69
C MET A 58 5.45 -2.17 -17.08
N GLU A 59 4.75 -1.71 -18.12
CA GLU A 59 5.00 -2.13 -19.49
C GLU A 59 6.45 -1.81 -19.95
N ALA A 60 6.96 -0.63 -19.55
CA ALA A 60 8.34 -0.26 -19.84
C ALA A 60 9.36 -1.18 -19.13
N LEU A 61 9.07 -1.61 -17.90
CA LEU A 61 9.89 -2.58 -17.18
C LEU A 61 9.81 -3.95 -17.83
N ASP A 62 8.61 -4.43 -18.16
CA ASP A 62 8.40 -5.73 -18.80
C ASP A 62 9.16 -5.80 -20.12
N ARG A 63 9.10 -4.73 -20.93
CA ARG A 63 9.85 -4.62 -22.18
C ARG A 63 11.36 -4.59 -21.96
N LYS A 64 11.84 -3.85 -20.95
CA LYS A 64 13.27 -3.74 -20.63
C LYS A 64 13.86 -5.08 -20.19
N TYR A 65 13.11 -5.85 -19.41
CA TYR A 65 13.57 -7.12 -18.84
C TYR A 65 13.09 -8.35 -19.63
N GLY A 66 12.35 -8.15 -20.72
CA GLY A 66 11.82 -9.25 -21.54
C GLY A 66 10.83 -10.14 -20.79
N ILE A 67 10.14 -9.59 -19.79
CA ILE A 67 9.17 -10.31 -18.98
C ILE A 67 7.95 -10.58 -19.86
N LYS A 68 7.62 -11.86 -20.04
CA LYS A 68 6.39 -12.25 -20.73
C LYS A 68 5.22 -12.16 -19.75
N PRO A 69 4.08 -11.61 -20.16
CA PRO A 69 2.85 -11.70 -19.37
C PRO A 69 2.58 -13.16 -19.03
N ALA A 70 2.26 -13.44 -17.76
CA ALA A 70 1.91 -14.79 -17.36
C ALA A 70 0.60 -15.21 -18.07
N GLU A 71 0.62 -16.32 -18.80
CA GLU A 71 -0.56 -16.86 -19.51
C GLU A 71 -1.67 -17.29 -18.55
N ARG A 72 -1.29 -17.65 -17.32
CA ARG A 72 -2.18 -17.95 -16.21
C ARG A 72 -1.56 -17.50 -14.90
N SER A 73 -2.38 -17.08 -13.96
CA SER A 73 -1.96 -16.97 -12.55
C SER A 73 -1.65 -18.37 -12.04
N MET A 74 -0.48 -18.56 -11.43
CA MET A 74 -0.15 -19.82 -10.75
C MET A 74 -1.07 -20.00 -9.53
N THR A 75 -1.50 -21.23 -9.25
CA THR A 75 -2.18 -21.53 -7.99
C THR A 75 -1.19 -21.43 -6.83
N ARG A 76 -1.72 -21.36 -5.61
CA ARG A 76 -0.88 -21.33 -4.41
C ARG A 76 -0.01 -22.58 -4.31
N GLU A 77 -0.56 -23.75 -4.61
CA GLU A 77 0.20 -25.01 -4.60
C GLU A 77 1.33 -24.99 -5.63
N GLU A 78 1.08 -24.50 -6.85
CA GLU A 78 2.12 -24.38 -7.89
C GLU A 78 3.23 -23.39 -7.51
N MET A 79 2.88 -22.33 -6.77
CA MET A 79 3.84 -21.34 -6.30
C MET A 79 4.69 -21.88 -5.14
N ASP A 80 4.06 -22.60 -4.22
CA ASP A 80 4.72 -23.27 -3.11
C ASP A 80 5.70 -24.33 -3.67
N ASP A 81 5.27 -25.19 -4.61
CA ASP A 81 6.13 -26.16 -5.30
C ASP A 81 7.31 -25.51 -6.05
N ALA A 82 7.08 -24.40 -6.76
CA ALA A 82 8.12 -23.69 -7.51
C ALA A 82 9.20 -23.06 -6.62
N ILE A 83 8.87 -22.77 -5.36
CA ILE A 83 9.78 -22.21 -4.34
C ILE A 83 10.38 -23.33 -3.47
N GLY A 84 9.90 -24.58 -3.60
CA GLY A 84 10.37 -25.75 -2.84
C GLY A 84 9.61 -25.99 -1.52
N TYR A 85 8.44 -25.37 -1.35
CA TYR A 85 7.52 -25.67 -0.27
C TYR A 85 6.72 -26.93 -0.61
N ASP A 86 7.12 -28.07 -0.05
CA ASP A 86 6.27 -29.26 0.00
C ASP A 86 5.21 -29.13 1.14
N GLU A 87 4.25 -30.06 1.15
CA GLU A 87 3.24 -30.21 2.20
C GLU A 87 3.80 -30.44 3.62
N ASN A 88 5.13 -30.60 3.77
CA ASN A 88 5.82 -30.85 5.02
C ASN A 88 6.73 -29.68 5.48
N GLY A 89 6.78 -28.57 4.74
CA GLY A 89 7.52 -27.37 5.13
C GLY A 89 9.04 -27.54 5.00
N MET A 90 9.57 -27.09 3.86
CA MET A 90 10.97 -26.85 3.50
C MET A 90 11.93 -28.05 3.61
N TRP A 91 12.52 -28.40 2.46
CA TRP A 91 13.87 -28.96 2.33
C TRP A 91 14.80 -27.93 1.69
#